data_AF-A0A961SNJ6-F1
#
_entry.id   AF-A0A961SNJ6-F1
#
_cell.length_a   1.000
_cell.length_b   1.000
_cell.length_c   1.000
_cell.angle_alpha   90.00
_cell.angle_beta   90.00
_cell.angle_gamma   90.00
#
_symmetry.space_group_name_H-M   'P 1'
#
loop_
_entity.id
_entity.type
_entity.pdbx_description
1 polymer ?
#
loop_
_entity_poly.entity_id
_entity_poly.type
_entity_poly.pdbx_seq_one_letter_code
_entity_poly.pdbx_strand_id
1 'polypeptide(L)'
;MKAAEWSKVVWLEIGDGNPTRIRVSNSRQAAECLLERWSRKNNRAYKHAVMGCSRALKGLISDEIARIFLVEAAKQANYSFTVTKNENSVSKLEAEIAAITDQLLAAERAQISAH
;
A
#
# COMPACT_ATOMS: atom_id res chain seq x y z
N MET A 1 -14.54 8.60 3.52
CA MET A 1 -13.08 8.83 3.61
C MET A 1 -12.33 7.74 2.86
N LYS A 2 -11.39 8.08 1.98
CA LYS A 2 -10.52 7.13 1.27
C LYS A 2 -9.32 6.84 2.17
N ALA A 3 -8.97 5.57 2.39
CA ALA A 3 -7.78 5.24 3.17
C ALA A 3 -6.53 5.68 2.39
N ALA A 4 -5.53 6.23 3.07
CA ALA A 4 -4.27 6.58 2.43
C ALA A 4 -3.60 5.33 1.86
N GLU A 5 -2.98 5.48 0.68
CA GLU A 5 -2.26 4.38 0.06
C GLU A 5 -0.92 4.16 0.75
N TRP A 6 -0.57 2.88 0.92
CA TRP A 6 0.74 2.49 1.41
C TRP A 6 1.82 2.76 0.37
N SER A 7 3.00 3.15 0.84
CA SER A 7 4.20 3.34 0.01
C SER A 7 4.68 2.04 -0.66
N LYS A 8 4.34 0.89 -0.06
CA LYS A 8 4.57 -0.44 -0.64
C LYS A 8 3.31 -1.28 -0.55
N VAL A 9 3.06 -2.00 -1.63
CA VAL A 9 1.93 -2.91 -1.80
C VAL A 9 2.35 -4.30 -1.38
N VAL A 10 1.44 -5.01 -0.72
CA VAL A 10 1.61 -6.42 -0.37
C VAL A 10 0.74 -7.27 -1.29
N TRP A 11 1.36 -8.21 -1.99
CA TRP A 11 0.68 -9.27 -2.72
C TRP A 11 0.61 -10.48 -1.81
N LEU A 12 -0.60 -11.01 -1.60
CA LEU A 12 -0.85 -12.18 -0.75
C LEU A 12 -1.44 -13.31 -1.59
N GLU A 13 -1.00 -14.52 -1.34
CA GLU A 13 -1.57 -15.73 -1.92
C GLU A 13 -2.29 -16.50 -0.80
N ILE A 14 -3.63 -16.48 -0.84
CA ILE A 14 -4.48 -17.02 0.23
C ILE A 14 -5.36 -18.13 -0.32
N GLY A 15 -5.35 -19.28 0.34
CA GLY A 15 -6.16 -20.46 -0.01
C GLY A 15 -5.35 -21.75 0.13
N ASP A 16 -5.98 -22.82 0.59
CA ASP A 16 -5.37 -24.14 0.62
C ASP A 16 -5.74 -24.85 -0.71
N GLY A 17 -4.76 -25.08 -1.59
CA GLY A 17 -4.92 -25.79 -2.88
C GLY A 17 -5.10 -24.90 -4.11
N ASN A 18 -5.98 -23.89 -4.07
CA ASN A 18 -6.14 -22.90 -5.15
C ASN A 18 -5.94 -21.47 -4.61
N PRO A 19 -4.68 -21.03 -4.45
CA PRO A 19 -4.38 -19.75 -3.82
C PRO A 19 -4.84 -18.59 -4.69
N THR A 20 -5.70 -17.73 -4.13
CA THR A 20 -6.09 -16.49 -4.77
C THR A 20 -5.04 -15.43 -4.47
N ARG A 21 -4.50 -14.81 -5.53
CA ARG A 21 -3.55 -13.70 -5.41
C ARG A 21 -4.30 -12.38 -5.22
N ILE A 22 -4.04 -11.71 -4.11
CA ILE A 22 -4.73 -10.49 -3.68
C ILE A 22 -3.71 -9.36 -3.55
N ARG A 23 -4.03 -8.20 -4.14
CA ARG A 23 -3.27 -6.97 -4.00
C ARG A 23 -3.80 -6.16 -2.81
N VAL A 24 -2.94 -5.84 -1.84
CA VAL A 24 -3.27 -5.00 -0.69
C VAL A 24 -2.38 -3.76 -0.69
N SER A 25 -2.98 -2.59 -0.94
CA SER A 25 -2.26 -1.31 -1.02
C SER A 25 -2.71 -0.29 0.02
N ASN A 26 -3.60 -0.63 0.95
CA ASN A 26 -3.99 0.25 2.05
C ASN A 26 -4.55 -0.53 3.24
N SER A 27 -4.67 0.15 4.38
CA SER A 27 -5.16 -0.42 5.65
C SER A 27 -6.61 -0.90 5.60
N ARG A 28 -7.44 -0.35 4.70
CA ARG A 28 -8.83 -0.82 4.51
C ARG A 28 -8.86 -2.17 3.81
N GLN A 29 -8.17 -2.29 2.67
CA GLN A 29 -8.03 -3.55 1.93
C GLN A 29 -7.41 -4.64 2.79
N ALA A 30 -6.44 -4.27 3.63
CA ALA A 30 -5.84 -5.20 4.59
C ALA A 30 -6.87 -5.73 5.59
N ALA A 31 -7.70 -4.85 6.17
CA ALA A 31 -8.76 -5.25 7.09
C ALA A 31 -9.82 -6.13 6.40
N GLU A 32 -10.27 -5.76 5.20
CA GLU A 32 -11.21 -6.56 4.40
C GLU A 32 -10.65 -7.96 4.11
N CYS A 33 -9.38 -8.04 3.69
CA CYS A 33 -8.69 -9.30 3.44
C CYS A 33 -8.63 -10.19 4.70
N LEU A 34 -8.28 -9.60 5.84
CA LEU A 34 -8.22 -10.31 7.13
C LEU A 34 -9.61 -10.82 7.58
N LEU A 35 -10.66 -10.04 7.38
CA LEU A 35 -12.00 -10.39 7.87
C LEU A 35 -12.69 -11.41 6.98
N GLU A 36 -12.63 -11.22 5.67
CA GLU A 36 -13.41 -11.99 4.69
C GLU A 36 -12.69 -13.22 4.16
N ARG A 37 -11.38 -13.12 3.90
CA ARG A 37 -10.64 -14.12 3.10
C ARG A 37 -9.65 -14.94 3.91
N TRP A 38 -9.36 -14.55 5.15
CA TRP A 38 -8.37 -15.21 6.00
C TRP A 38 -8.94 -16.47 6.66
N SER A 39 -8.45 -17.66 6.30
CA SER A 39 -8.92 -18.92 6.90
C SER A 39 -8.30 -19.18 8.28
N ARG A 40 -7.02 -18.80 8.47
CA ARG A 40 -6.25 -19.10 9.68
C ARG A 40 -6.33 -17.99 10.72
N LYS A 41 -7.51 -17.80 11.33
CA LYS A 41 -7.81 -16.69 12.26
C LYS A 41 -7.29 -16.86 13.70
N ASN A 42 -6.54 -17.93 13.99
CA ASN A 42 -6.29 -18.36 15.38
C ASN A 42 -4.94 -17.93 15.98
N ASN A 43 -4.13 -17.13 15.26
CA ASN A 43 -2.80 -16.73 15.75
C ASN A 43 -2.80 -15.29 16.32
N ARG A 44 -1.85 -15.02 17.23
CA ARG A 44 -1.69 -13.68 17.85
C ARG A 44 -1.38 -12.60 16.81
N ALA A 45 -0.65 -12.97 15.76
CA ALA A 45 -0.31 -12.08 14.66
C ALA A 45 -1.54 -11.58 13.90
N TYR A 46 -2.53 -12.44 13.64
CA TYR A 46 -3.81 -12.06 13.03
C TYR A 46 -4.53 -11.00 13.87
N LYS A 47 -4.62 -11.21 15.19
CA LYS A 47 -5.23 -10.22 16.11
C LYS A 47 -4.49 -8.89 16.05
N HIS A 48 -3.16 -8.92 16.06
CA HIS A 48 -2.34 -7.71 15.93
C HIS A 48 -2.55 -7.02 14.57
N ALA A 49 -2.68 -7.77 13.48
CA ALA A 49 -2.94 -7.22 12.15
C ALA A 49 -4.31 -6.56 12.05
N VAL A 50 -5.37 -7.19 12.57
CA VAL A 50 -6.72 -6.61 12.58
C VAL A 50 -6.75 -5.32 13.43
N MET A 51 -6.19 -5.36 14.64
CA MET A 51 -6.09 -4.17 15.49
C MET A 51 -5.23 -3.08 14.85
N GLY A 52 -4.11 -3.46 14.24
CA GLY A 52 -3.21 -2.55 13.53
C GLY A 52 -3.92 -1.82 12.40
N CYS A 53 -4.62 -2.55 11.54
CA CYS A 53 -5.40 -1.95 10.45
C CYS A 53 -6.48 -1.00 11.00
N SER A 54 -7.19 -1.38 12.06
CA SER A 54 -8.19 -0.51 12.71
C SER A 54 -7.57 0.77 13.27
N ARG A 55 -6.40 0.68 13.93
CA ARG A 55 -5.68 1.85 14.47
C ARG A 55 -5.15 2.77 13.37
N ALA A 56 -4.65 2.21 12.26
CA ALA A 56 -4.20 3.00 11.11
C ALA A 56 -5.36 3.73 10.44
N LEU A 57 -6.52 3.10 10.28
CA LEU A 57 -7.73 3.75 9.75
C LEU A 57 -8.22 4.91 10.63
N LYS A 58 -7.91 4.88 11.93
CA LYS A 58 -8.17 5.97 12.88
C LYS A 58 -7.04 7.01 12.96
N GLY A 59 -5.96 6.85 12.20
CA GLY A 59 -4.79 7.71 12.23
C GLY A 59 -3.93 7.58 13.50
N LEU A 60 -4.12 6.53 14.30
CA LEU A 60 -3.41 6.33 15.57
C LEU A 60 -2.02 5.72 15.39
N ILE A 61 -1.78 5.05 14.27
CA ILE A 61 -0.47 4.51 13.88
C ILE A 61 -0.25 4.78 12.39
N SER A 62 1.00 4.73 11.95
CA SER A 62 1.31 4.86 10.53
C SER A 62 0.86 3.63 9.73
N ASP A 63 0.51 3.88 8.48
CA ASP A 63 0.16 2.86 7.49
C ASP A 63 1.28 1.83 7.27
N GLU A 64 2.54 2.27 7.40
CA GLU A 64 3.71 1.39 7.35
C GLU A 64 3.68 0.33 8.46
N ILE A 65 3.31 0.73 9.68
CA ILE A 65 3.21 -0.20 10.83
C ILE A 65 2.07 -1.19 10.60
N ALA A 66 0.92 -0.74 10.08
CA ALA A 66 -0.18 -1.64 9.73
C ALA A 66 0.23 -2.68 8.67
N ARG A 67 1.00 -2.27 7.65
CA ARG A 67 1.57 -3.19 6.65
C ARG A 67 2.48 -4.23 7.29
N ILE A 68 3.35 -3.83 8.21
CA ILE A 68 4.25 -4.76 8.92
C ILE A 68 3.43 -5.81 9.68
N PHE A 69 2.37 -5.42 10.39
CA PHE A 69 1.52 -6.38 11.08
C PHE A 69 0.81 -7.35 10.12
N LEU A 70 0.36 -6.89 8.96
CA LEU A 70 -0.22 -7.76 7.93
C LEU A 70 0.79 -8.79 7.42
N VAL A 71 2.03 -8.37 7.14
CA VAL A 71 3.10 -9.25 6.67
C VAL A 71 3.45 -10.29 7.73
N GLU A 72 3.54 -9.90 9.00
CA GLU A 72 3.81 -10.82 10.10
C GLU A 72 2.66 -11.84 10.26
N ALA A 73 1.41 -11.41 10.09
CA ALA A 73 0.27 -12.32 10.08
C ALA A 73 0.32 -13.31 8.91
N ALA A 74 0.68 -12.87 7.71
CA ALA A 74 0.87 -13.72 6.54
C ALA A 74 1.95 -14.77 6.79
N LYS A 75 3.10 -14.33 7.34
CA LYS A 75 4.22 -15.21 7.71
C LYS A 75 3.79 -16.28 8.71
N GLN A 76 3.09 -15.92 9.78
CA GLN A 76 2.63 -16.90 10.78
C GLN A 76 1.48 -17.78 10.29
N ALA A 77 0.74 -17.35 9.28
CA ALA A 77 -0.26 -18.19 8.61
C ALA A 77 0.36 -19.13 7.57
N ASN A 78 1.66 -19.05 7.29
CA ASN A 78 2.35 -19.70 6.18
C ASN A 78 1.73 -19.36 4.81
N TYR A 79 1.32 -18.11 4.62
CA TYR A 79 0.91 -17.61 3.31
C TYR A 79 2.11 -17.08 2.53
N SER A 80 2.13 -17.35 1.23
CA SER A 80 3.09 -16.73 0.30
C SER A 80 2.75 -15.26 0.13
N PHE A 81 3.77 -14.40 0.18
CA PHE A 81 3.59 -12.97 0.02
C PHE A 81 4.79 -12.30 -0.66
N THR A 82 4.54 -11.17 -1.32
CA THR A 82 5.58 -10.33 -1.92
C THR A 82 5.28 -8.87 -1.64
N VAL A 83 6.30 -8.09 -1.30
CA VAL A 83 6.17 -6.65 -1.08
C VAL A 83 6.81 -5.92 -2.24
N THR A 84 6.07 -5.02 -2.88
CA THR A 84 6.50 -4.24 -4.05
C THR A 84 6.33 -2.75 -3.79
N LYS A 85 7.15 -1.89 -4.40
CA LYS A 85 6.95 -0.44 -4.29
C LYS A 85 5.60 -0.07 -4.91
N ASN A 86 4.87 0.84 -4.27
CA ASN A 86 3.66 1.40 -4.85
C ASN A 86 4.05 2.57 -5.76
N GLU A 87 4.09 2.33 -7.07
CA GLU A 87 4.42 3.34 -8.08
C GLU A 87 3.45 4.52 -8.08
N ASN A 88 2.25 4.36 -7.50
CA ASN A 88 1.25 5.41 -7.39
C ASN A 88 1.49 6.44 -6.26
N SER A 89 2.34 6.15 -5.26
CA SER A 89 2.33 6.97 -4.02
C SER A 89 3.15 8.26 -4.10
N VAL A 90 4.24 8.27 -4.87
CA VAL A 90 5.18 9.40 -4.91
C VAL A 90 5.65 9.66 -6.34
N SER A 91 5.86 8.60 -7.13
CA SER A 91 6.41 8.71 -8.49
C SER A 91 5.51 9.46 -9.47
N LYS A 92 4.19 9.35 -9.33
CA LYS A 92 3.26 10.12 -10.18
C LYS A 92 3.34 11.62 -9.90
N LEU A 93 3.38 12.00 -8.62
CA LEU A 93 3.43 13.42 -8.23
C LEU A 93 4.80 14.03 -8.55
N GLU A 94 5.89 13.29 -8.33
CA GLU A 94 7.24 13.68 -8.76
C GLU A 94 7.34 13.82 -10.29
N ALA A 95 6.74 12.91 -11.05
CA ALA A 95 6.70 12.99 -12.50
C ALA A 95 5.87 14.18 -13.01
N GLU A 96 4.74 14.48 -12.37
CA GLU A 96 3.93 15.66 -12.70
C GLU A 96 4.68 16.97 -12.39
N ILE A 97 5.37 17.06 -11.24
CA ILE A 97 6.21 18.22 -10.89
C ILE A 97 7.35 18.39 -11.90
N ALA A 98 8.03 17.31 -12.27
CA ALA A 98 9.11 17.35 -13.26
C ALA A 98 8.61 17.85 -14.62
N ALA A 99 7.47 17.32 -15.09
CA ALA A 99 6.87 17.74 -16.36
C ALA A 99 6.46 19.22 -16.38
N ILE A 100 5.87 19.72 -15.29
CA ILE A 100 5.51 21.15 -15.16
C ILE A 100 6.77 22.02 -15.14
N THR A 101 7.81 21.58 -14.45
CA THR A 101 9.08 22.31 -14.38
C THR A 101 9.73 22.44 -15.76
N ASP A 102 9.74 21.37 -16.55
CA ASP A 102 10.27 21.38 -17.92
C ASP A 102 9.46 22.32 -18.84
N GLN A 103 8.14 22.33 -18.71
CA GLN A 103 7.27 23.25 -19.48
C GLN A 103 7.55 24.71 -19.15
N LEU A 104 7.74 25.04 -17.87
CA LEU A 104 8.06 26.41 -17.44
C LEU A 104 9.43 26.87 -17.95
N LEU A 105 10.45 26.00 -17.85
CA LEU A 105 11.79 26.29 -18.37
C LEU A 105 11.80 26.45 -19.89
N ALA A 106 11.02 25.65 -20.62
CA ALA A 106 10.89 25.78 -22.07
C ALA A 106 10.18 27.08 -22.47
N ALA A 107 9.13 27.47 -21.75
CA ALA A 107 8.42 28.72 -21.99
C ALA A 107 9.30 29.95 -21.73
N GLU A 108 10.10 29.95 -20.65
CA GLU A 108 11.03 31.03 -20.32
C GLU A 108 12.12 31.17 -21.41
N ARG A 109 12.67 30.06 -21.90
CA ARG A 109 13.65 30.07 -23.01
C ARG A 109 13.05 30.65 -24.30
N ALA A 110 11.81 30.31 -24.63
CA ALA A 110 11.14 30.81 -25.83
C ALA A 110 10.88 32.32 -25.76
N GLN A 111 10.57 32.85 -24.57
CA GLN A 111 10.38 34.29 -24.36
C GLN A 111 11.69 35.07 -24.47
N ILE A 112 12.80 34.52 -23.96
CA ILE A 112 14.12 35.14 -24.06
C ILE A 112 14.62 35.16 -25.52
N SER A 113 14.30 34.15 -26.34
CA SER A 113 14.70 34.11 -27.76
C SER A 113 13.86 34.99 -28.69
N ALA A 114 12.76 35.57 -28.19
CA ALA A 114 11.84 36.41 -28.95
C ALA A 114 12.03 37.93 -28.69
N HIS A 115 13.05 38.31 -27.91
CA HIS A 115 13.56 39.67 -27.74
C HIS A 115 14.96 39.77 -28.32
#